data_AF-A0A0B1YHE3-F1
#
_entry.id   AF-A0A0B1YHE3-F1
#
_cell.length_a   1.000
_cell.length_b   1.000
_cell.length_c   1.000
_cell.angle_alpha   90.00
_cell.angle_beta   90.00
_cell.angle_gamma   90.00
#
_symmetry.space_group_name_H-M   'P 1'
#
loop_
_entity.id
_entity.type
_entity.pdbx_description
1 polymer ?
#
loop_
_entity_poly.entity_id
_entity_poly.type
_entity_poly.pdbx_seq_one_letter_code
_entity_poly.pdbx_strand_id
1 'polypeptide(L)'
;MLNALLQGLAYSGAYVYSLYAYAKLQTRIRTASDGWLDMIAADYFGTSIQRRTGQSDASFRANIIANVLRERGTRNAIVRVLTDLTGRAPIVIEPNCPADCGAYDAPNSGYGMAGAYGQVSLTYQAFVQAYRPFGSGIPNVAGYSTVTTGYSVPSQGEYTDLSMSSNTVSDADIYAAIESVRPAASIVWTRISS
;
A
#
# COMPACT_ATOMS: atom_id res chain seq x y z
N MET A 1 44.91 36.34 21.20
CA MET A 1 43.56 36.63 21.74
C MET A 1 42.57 37.09 20.66
N LEU A 2 42.92 38.04 19.78
CA LEU A 2 42.04 38.50 18.68
C LEU A 2 41.52 37.35 17.78
N ASN A 3 42.40 36.45 17.32
CA ASN A 3 41.98 35.32 16.47
C ASN A 3 40.97 34.39 17.16
N ALA A 4 41.11 34.16 18.47
CA ALA A 4 40.19 33.32 19.22
C ALA A 4 38.81 33.99 19.37
N LEU A 5 38.77 35.31 19.59
CA LEU A 5 37.53 36.09 19.64
C LEU A 5 36.80 36.07 18.29
N LEU A 6 37.53 36.32 17.19
CA LEU A 6 36.98 36.29 15.84
C LEU A 6 36.50 34.89 15.45
N GLN A 7 37.24 33.83 15.82
CA GLN A 7 36.79 32.46 15.62
C GLN A 7 35.51 32.13 16.41
N GLY A 8 35.39 32.58 17.66
CA GLY A 8 34.19 32.34 18.46
C GLY A 8 32.94 32.95 17.84
N LEU A 9 33.03 34.21 17.40
CA LEU A 9 31.93 34.89 16.71
C LEU A 9 31.60 34.24 15.36
N ALA A 10 32.62 33.89 14.57
CA ALA A 10 32.44 33.22 13.29
C ALA A 10 31.79 31.82 13.45
N TYR A 11 32.21 31.05 14.46
CA TYR A 11 31.66 29.72 14.73
C TYR A 11 30.20 29.80 15.16
N SER A 12 29.85 30.76 16.02
CA SER A 12 28.44 30.99 16.42
C SER A 12 27.56 31.35 15.21
N GLY A 13 28.01 32.28 14.36
CA GLY A 13 27.29 32.65 13.15
C GLY A 13 27.14 31.48 12.16
N ALA A 14 28.20 30.72 11.95
CA ALA A 14 28.17 29.53 11.08
C ALA A 14 27.22 28.45 11.60
N TYR A 15 27.16 28.24 12.92
CA TYR A 15 26.24 27.30 13.56
C TYR A 15 24.77 27.72 13.41
N VAL A 16 24.45 29.00 13.63
CA VAL A 16 23.07 29.50 13.43
C VAL A 16 22.65 29.36 11.96
N TYR A 17 23.56 29.68 11.03
CA TYR A 17 23.28 29.54 9.60
C TYR A 17 23.08 28.07 9.20
N SER A 18 23.86 27.13 9.74
CA SER A 18 23.68 25.71 9.44
C SER A 18 22.34 25.17 9.95
N LEU A 19 21.88 25.62 11.12
CA LEU A 19 20.53 25.33 11.62
C LEU A 19 19.44 25.88 10.71
N TYR A 20 19.57 27.13 10.25
CA TYR A 20 18.62 27.73 9.31
C TYR A 20 18.58 26.96 7.97
N ALA A 21 19.75 26.63 7.41
CA ALA A 21 19.86 25.89 6.17
C ALA A 21 19.24 24.49 6.30
N TYR A 22 19.47 23.81 7.43
CA TYR A 22 18.82 22.54 7.75
C TYR A 22 17.31 22.69 7.85
N ALA A 23 16.80 23.63 8.65
CA ALA A 23 15.36 23.85 8.82
C ALA A 23 14.67 24.14 7.49
N LYS A 24 15.31 24.91 6.59
CA LYS A 24 14.80 25.17 5.24
C LYS A 24 14.57 23.87 4.45
N LEU A 25 15.49 22.90 4.52
CA LEU A 25 15.34 21.61 3.84
C LEU A 25 14.15 20.80 4.38
N GLN A 26 13.79 20.96 5.66
CA GLN A 26 12.67 20.24 6.26
C GLN A 26 11.30 20.77 5.82
N THR A 27 11.22 21.96 5.20
CA THR A 27 9.95 22.58 4.76
C THR A 27 9.37 22.01 3.46
N ARG A 28 10.04 21.03 2.83
CA ARG A 28 9.62 20.44 1.55
C ARG A 28 9.73 18.93 1.62
N ILE A 29 8.67 18.23 1.22
CA ILE A 29 8.60 16.76 1.19
C ILE A 29 9.78 16.11 0.46
N ARG A 30 10.30 16.76 -0.59
CA ARG A 30 11.44 16.25 -1.38
C ARG A 30 12.75 16.22 -0.62
N THR A 31 12.93 17.09 0.37
CA THR A 31 14.21 17.30 1.06
C THR A 31 14.14 17.01 2.56
N ALA A 32 12.94 16.89 3.13
CA ALA A 32 12.78 16.58 4.54
C ALA A 32 13.31 15.19 4.89
N SER A 33 13.91 15.05 6.08
CA SER A 33 14.52 13.84 6.60
C SER A 33 14.02 13.52 8.01
N ASP A 34 14.23 12.28 8.45
CA ASP A 34 13.98 11.86 9.83
C ASP A 34 12.56 12.21 10.31
N GLY A 35 12.40 12.59 11.58
CA GLY A 35 11.12 12.93 12.19
C GLY A 35 10.33 14.04 11.49
N TRP A 36 10.98 14.93 10.72
CA TRP A 36 10.28 15.95 9.94
C TRP A 36 9.48 15.34 8.80
N LEU A 37 10.01 14.30 8.17
CA LEU A 37 9.30 13.57 7.13
C LEU A 37 8.11 12.79 7.71
N ASP A 38 8.21 12.31 8.96
CA ASP A 38 7.09 11.69 9.68
C ASP A 38 5.99 12.69 10.03
N MET A 39 6.35 13.91 10.46
CA MET A 39 5.37 14.98 10.69
C MET A 39 4.66 15.38 9.39
N ILE A 40 5.38 15.50 8.28
CA ILE A 40 4.75 15.75 6.97
C ILE A 40 3.76 14.64 6.62
N ALA A 41 4.11 13.37 6.84
CA ALA A 41 3.18 12.27 6.61
C ALA A 41 1.92 12.39 7.49
N ALA A 42 2.10 12.74 8.77
CA ALA A 42 0.99 12.94 9.69
C ALA A 42 0.08 14.11 9.30
N ASP A 43 0.63 15.21 8.76
CA ASP A 43 -0.17 16.34 8.29
C ASP A 43 -1.10 15.96 7.12
N TYR A 44 -0.62 15.13 6.19
CA TYR A 44 -1.43 14.69 5.04
C TYR A 44 -2.36 13.53 5.35
N PHE A 45 -1.93 12.60 6.21
CA PHE A 45 -2.54 11.27 6.33
C PHE A 45 -2.95 10.90 7.75
N GLY A 46 -2.64 11.73 8.75
CA GLY A 46 -2.82 11.38 10.16
C GLY A 46 -2.07 10.09 10.49
N THR A 47 -2.80 9.09 10.96
CA THR A 47 -2.24 7.76 11.30
C THR A 47 -2.33 6.74 10.17
N SER A 48 -2.91 7.09 9.02
CA SER A 48 -3.14 6.12 7.93
C SER A 48 -1.86 5.75 7.16
N ILE A 49 -0.83 6.61 7.18
CA ILE A 49 0.49 6.33 6.61
C ILE A 49 1.54 6.61 7.68
N GLN A 50 2.23 5.56 8.12
CA GLN A 50 3.29 5.64 9.11
C GLN A 50 4.55 4.95 8.60
N ARG A 51 5.70 5.46 9.02
CA ARG A 51 6.99 4.87 8.67
C ARG A 51 7.13 3.49 9.32
N ARG A 52 7.49 2.48 8.54
CA ARG A 52 7.77 1.15 9.07
C ARG A 52 9.11 1.15 9.80
N THR A 53 9.25 0.29 10.80
CA THR A 53 10.53 0.08 11.49
C THR A 53 11.64 -0.24 10.47
N GLY A 54 12.73 0.54 10.50
CA GLY A 54 13.85 0.37 9.58
C GLY A 54 13.64 0.90 8.16
N GLN A 55 12.51 1.54 7.85
CA GLN A 55 12.26 2.13 6.53
C GLN A 55 13.11 3.39 6.32
N SER A 56 13.82 3.45 5.20
CA SER A 56 14.63 4.62 4.83
C SER A 56 13.77 5.82 4.43
N ASP A 57 14.30 7.04 4.62
CA ASP A 57 13.64 8.28 4.19
C ASP A 57 13.28 8.28 2.70
N ALA A 58 14.15 7.72 1.85
CA ALA A 58 13.88 7.63 0.42
C ALA A 58 12.66 6.75 0.10
N SER A 59 12.57 5.58 0.74
CA SER A 59 11.43 4.68 0.60
C SER A 59 10.15 5.30 1.17
N PHE A 60 10.24 5.90 2.36
CA PHE A 60 9.07 6.49 3.01
C PHE A 60 8.55 7.70 2.23
N ARG A 61 9.44 8.59 1.79
CA ARG A 61 9.08 9.73 0.93
C ARG A 61 8.40 9.30 -0.37
N ALA A 62 8.89 8.26 -1.02
CA ALA A 62 8.26 7.72 -2.23
C ALA A 62 6.82 7.26 -1.94
N ASN A 63 6.60 6.61 -0.80
CA ASN A 63 5.26 6.19 -0.35
C ASN A 63 4.33 7.40 -0.10
N ILE A 64 4.81 8.43 0.62
CA ILE A 64 4.03 9.65 0.87
C ILE A 64 3.64 10.31 -0.46
N ILE A 65 4.60 10.54 -1.36
CA ILE A 65 4.34 11.16 -2.67
C ILE A 65 3.34 10.34 -3.50
N ALA A 66 3.50 9.01 -3.52
CA ALA A 66 2.59 8.14 -4.24
C ALA A 66 1.15 8.26 -3.73
N ASN A 67 0.95 8.40 -2.42
CA ASN A 67 -0.38 8.53 -1.83
C ASN A 67 -0.98 9.93 -1.94
N VAL A 68 -0.17 10.99 -1.95
CA VAL A 68 -0.64 12.36 -2.17
C VAL A 68 -1.23 12.51 -3.57
N LEU A 69 -0.60 11.87 -4.56
CA LEU A 69 -1.00 11.93 -5.96
C LEU A 69 -1.87 10.75 -6.40
N ARG A 70 -2.29 9.89 -5.46
CA ARG A 70 -3.07 8.70 -5.80
C ARG A 70 -4.47 9.11 -6.25
N GLU A 71 -4.86 8.57 -7.41
CA GLU A 71 -6.22 8.66 -7.93
C GLU A 71 -7.22 8.04 -6.94
N ARG A 72 -8.38 8.65 -6.76
CA ARG A 72 -9.48 8.17 -5.91
C ARG A 72 -10.81 8.35 -6.64
N GLY A 73 -11.83 7.59 -6.25
CA GLY A 73 -13.19 7.72 -6.77
C GLY A 73 -13.39 7.14 -8.17
N THR A 74 -12.50 6.28 -8.66
CA THR A 74 -12.60 5.66 -9.98
C THR A 74 -12.33 4.16 -9.92
N ARG A 75 -12.76 3.43 -10.96
CA ARG A 75 -12.39 2.02 -11.16
C ARG A 75 -10.87 1.82 -11.10
N ASN A 76 -10.13 2.67 -11.80
CA ASN A 76 -8.69 2.56 -11.90
C ASN A 76 -8.01 2.76 -10.54
N ALA A 77 -8.57 3.61 -9.68
CA ALA A 77 -8.10 3.78 -8.31
C ALA A 77 -8.20 2.46 -7.50
N ILE A 78 -9.33 1.76 -7.57
CA ILE A 78 -9.54 0.46 -6.91
C ILE A 78 -8.59 -0.60 -7.48
N VAL A 79 -8.47 -0.67 -8.81
CA VAL A 79 -7.57 -1.62 -9.48
C VAL A 79 -6.12 -1.39 -9.04
N ARG A 80 -5.65 -0.13 -9.08
CA ARG A 80 -4.28 0.23 -8.69
C ARG A 80 -4.01 -0.04 -7.22
N VAL A 81 -4.87 0.40 -6.29
CA VAL A 81 -4.61 0.23 -4.86
C VAL A 81 -4.56 -1.25 -4.46
N LEU A 82 -5.43 -2.09 -5.04
CA LEU A 82 -5.43 -3.53 -4.79
C LEU A 82 -4.26 -4.25 -5.46
N THR A 83 -3.83 -3.79 -6.63
CA THR A 83 -2.64 -4.34 -7.31
C THR A 83 -1.37 -3.96 -6.56
N ASP A 84 -1.25 -2.71 -6.10
CA ASP A 84 -0.10 -2.25 -5.32
C ASP A 84 -0.01 -2.97 -3.96
N LEU A 85 -1.16 -3.29 -3.36
CA LEU A 85 -1.23 -4.00 -2.08
C LEU A 85 -0.93 -5.50 -2.24
N THR A 86 -1.54 -6.16 -3.23
CA THR A 86 -1.57 -7.64 -3.31
C THR A 86 -0.71 -8.23 -4.43
N GLY A 87 -0.20 -7.39 -5.33
CA GLY A 87 0.45 -7.81 -6.57
C GLY A 87 -0.52 -8.42 -7.60
N ARG A 88 -1.83 -8.41 -7.34
CA ARG A 88 -2.86 -9.03 -8.19
C ARG A 88 -3.96 -8.02 -8.52
N ALA A 89 -4.24 -7.88 -9.80
CA ALA A 89 -5.33 -7.04 -10.27
C ALA A 89 -6.68 -7.65 -9.88
N PRO A 90 -7.60 -6.87 -9.26
CA PRO A 90 -8.94 -7.34 -8.96
C PRO A 90 -9.80 -7.41 -10.23
N ILE A 91 -10.92 -8.12 -10.15
CA ILE A 91 -12.01 -8.00 -11.14
C ILE A 91 -13.02 -7.00 -10.58
N VAL A 92 -13.37 -5.99 -11.39
CA VAL A 92 -14.35 -4.95 -11.02
C VAL A 92 -15.48 -4.96 -12.05
N ILE A 93 -16.72 -5.07 -11.56
CA ILE A 93 -17.95 -5.05 -12.35
C ILE A 93 -18.81 -3.89 -11.87
N GLU A 94 -19.13 -2.98 -12.77
CA GLU A 94 -20.08 -1.89 -12.57
C GLU A 94 -21.39 -2.23 -13.29
N PRO A 95 -22.48 -2.54 -12.58
CA PRO A 95 -23.72 -3.00 -13.22
C PRO A 95 -24.40 -1.98 -14.14
N ASN A 96 -24.03 -0.70 -14.03
CA ASN A 96 -24.46 0.39 -14.91
C ASN A 96 -23.56 0.56 -16.15
N CYS A 97 -22.45 -0.18 -16.24
CA CYS A 97 -21.54 -0.19 -17.37
C CYS A 97 -21.89 -1.40 -18.27
N PRO A 98 -22.48 -1.19 -19.46
CA PRO A 98 -22.85 -2.30 -20.34
C PRO A 98 -21.65 -3.17 -20.74
N ALA A 99 -20.44 -2.59 -20.81
CA ALA A 99 -19.23 -3.32 -21.17
C ALA A 99 -18.79 -4.36 -20.12
N ASP A 100 -19.23 -4.22 -18.87
CA ASP A 100 -18.95 -5.21 -17.80
C ASP A 100 -20.00 -6.32 -17.75
N CYS A 101 -21.13 -6.11 -18.41
CA CYS A 101 -22.30 -6.99 -18.32
C CYS A 101 -22.40 -7.86 -19.57
N GLY A 102 -22.99 -9.04 -19.40
CA GLY A 102 -23.36 -9.89 -20.52
C GLY A 102 -24.56 -9.34 -21.27
N ALA A 103 -24.70 -9.72 -22.54
CA ALA A 103 -25.84 -9.39 -23.39
C ALA A 103 -26.34 -10.62 -24.15
N TYR A 104 -27.60 -10.59 -24.58
CA TYR A 104 -28.15 -11.60 -25.48
C TYR A 104 -27.44 -11.55 -26.84
N ASP A 105 -27.21 -12.73 -27.42
CA ASP A 105 -26.49 -12.92 -28.69
C ASP A 105 -25.08 -12.32 -28.74
N ALA A 106 -24.49 -11.99 -27.59
CA ALA A 106 -23.10 -11.55 -27.51
C ALA A 106 -22.16 -12.77 -27.45
N PRO A 107 -21.09 -12.79 -28.27
CA PRO A 107 -20.21 -13.97 -28.41
C PRO A 107 -19.41 -14.31 -27.14
N ASN A 108 -19.37 -13.42 -26.15
CA ASN A 108 -18.67 -13.55 -24.89
C ASN A 108 -19.61 -13.65 -23.67
N SER A 109 -20.90 -13.92 -23.89
CA SER A 109 -21.93 -14.00 -22.84
C SER A 109 -22.58 -15.39 -22.84
N GLY A 110 -22.88 -15.92 -21.65
CA GLY A 110 -23.53 -17.23 -21.51
C GLY A 110 -24.09 -17.43 -20.11
N TYR A 111 -25.35 -17.88 -20.03
CA TYR A 111 -26.03 -18.13 -18.76
C TYR A 111 -25.23 -19.06 -17.85
N GLY A 112 -24.87 -18.57 -16.66
CA GLY A 112 -24.10 -19.33 -15.67
C GLY A 112 -22.64 -19.60 -16.05
N MET A 113 -22.15 -19.05 -17.17
CA MET A 113 -20.83 -19.35 -17.73
C MET A 113 -19.97 -18.09 -17.88
N ALA A 114 -20.51 -17.03 -18.48
CA ALA A 114 -19.76 -15.82 -18.82
C ALA A 114 -20.66 -14.56 -18.90
N GLY A 115 -20.08 -13.42 -18.54
CA GLY A 115 -20.78 -12.13 -18.49
C GLY A 115 -21.43 -11.87 -17.12
N ALA A 116 -21.29 -10.65 -16.60
CA ALA A 116 -21.95 -10.24 -15.37
C ALA A 116 -23.40 -9.81 -15.64
N TYR A 117 -24.23 -9.79 -14.59
CA TYR A 117 -25.57 -9.24 -14.69
C TYR A 117 -25.58 -7.76 -14.30
N GLY A 118 -26.11 -6.92 -15.18
CA GLY A 118 -26.37 -5.52 -14.90
C GLY A 118 -27.65 -5.33 -14.10
N GLN A 119 -27.64 -4.39 -13.15
CA GLN A 119 -28.81 -3.94 -12.41
C GLN A 119 -28.74 -2.42 -12.28
N VAL A 120 -29.63 -1.73 -13.01
CA VAL A 120 -29.68 -0.26 -13.04
C VAL A 120 -30.57 0.37 -11.98
N SER A 121 -31.39 -0.43 -11.29
CA SER A 121 -32.30 0.04 -10.25
C SER A 121 -31.62 0.42 -8.94
N LEU A 122 -30.46 -0.18 -8.64
CA LEU A 122 -29.62 0.20 -7.51
C LEU A 122 -28.40 0.95 -8.06
N THR A 123 -28.49 2.28 -8.07
CA THR A 123 -27.42 3.16 -8.56
C THR A 123 -26.26 3.25 -7.57
N TYR A 124 -25.08 3.64 -8.05
CA TYR A 124 -23.85 3.82 -7.27
C TYR A 124 -23.30 2.54 -6.61
N GLN A 125 -23.44 1.39 -7.28
CA GLN A 125 -22.85 0.14 -6.83
C GLN A 125 -21.76 -0.38 -7.77
N ALA A 126 -20.80 -1.12 -7.20
CA ALA A 126 -19.84 -1.93 -7.92
C ALA A 126 -19.59 -3.25 -7.17
N PHE A 127 -19.24 -4.30 -7.92
CA PHE A 127 -18.80 -5.58 -7.38
C PHE A 127 -17.31 -5.74 -7.63
N VAL A 128 -16.56 -6.03 -6.57
CA VAL A 128 -15.11 -6.20 -6.60
C VAL A 128 -14.77 -7.61 -6.14
N GLN A 129 -14.13 -8.38 -7.01
CA GLN A 129 -13.42 -9.58 -6.61
C GLN A 129 -11.95 -9.23 -6.38
N ALA A 130 -11.57 -9.14 -5.11
CA ALA A 130 -10.20 -8.93 -4.69
C ALA A 130 -9.48 -10.27 -4.46
N TYR A 131 -8.16 -10.24 -4.57
CA TYR A 131 -7.34 -11.43 -4.38
C TYR A 131 -6.35 -11.22 -3.24
N ARG A 132 -6.13 -12.26 -2.44
CA ARG A 132 -4.99 -12.30 -1.52
C ARG A 132 -3.68 -12.34 -2.31
N PRO A 133 -2.57 -11.81 -1.78
CA PRO A 133 -1.27 -11.96 -2.42
C PRO A 133 -0.97 -13.43 -2.71
N PHE A 134 -0.17 -13.68 -3.74
CA PHE A 134 0.43 -15.00 -3.88
C PHE A 134 1.27 -15.27 -2.63
N GLY A 135 1.06 -16.42 -1.99
CA GLY A 135 1.81 -16.77 -0.79
C GLY A 135 3.30 -16.78 -1.10
N SER A 136 4.07 -15.87 -0.50
CA SER A 136 5.50 -16.10 -0.34
C SER A 136 5.66 -16.99 0.88
N GLY A 137 6.08 -18.24 0.68
CA GLY A 137 6.44 -19.12 1.79
C GLY A 137 7.43 -18.44 2.74
N ILE A 138 7.61 -19.01 3.92
CA ILE A 138 8.54 -18.45 4.90
C ILE A 138 9.96 -18.75 4.43
N PRO A 139 10.82 -17.74 4.18
CA PRO A 139 12.18 -17.96 3.70
C PRO A 139 12.94 -18.93 4.60
N ASN A 140 13.64 -19.88 4.00
CA ASN A 140 14.42 -20.92 4.69
C ASN A 140 13.62 -21.89 5.56
N VAL A 141 12.29 -21.91 5.46
CA VAL A 141 11.45 -22.94 6.06
C VAL A 141 10.80 -23.77 4.95
N ALA A 142 10.93 -25.09 5.07
CA ALA A 142 10.41 -26.02 4.09
C ALA A 142 8.88 -26.12 4.16
N GLY A 143 8.25 -26.29 3.00
CA GLY A 143 6.82 -26.55 2.93
C GLY A 143 6.45 -27.91 3.54
N TYR A 144 5.19 -28.03 3.96
CA TYR A 144 4.63 -29.28 4.49
C TYR A 144 4.86 -30.45 3.51
N SER A 145 5.12 -31.64 4.06
CA SER A 145 5.46 -32.87 3.31
C SER A 145 6.80 -32.86 2.55
N THR A 146 7.67 -31.87 2.78
CA THR A 146 9.06 -31.92 2.29
C THR A 146 9.95 -32.54 3.37
N VAL A 147 10.71 -33.58 3.03
CA VAL A 147 11.65 -34.21 3.96
C VAL A 147 12.91 -33.35 4.06
N THR A 148 12.90 -32.35 4.96
CA THR A 148 14.04 -31.46 5.20
C THR A 148 14.65 -31.61 6.59
N THR A 149 14.00 -32.32 7.51
CA THR A 149 14.45 -32.53 8.90
C THR A 149 15.44 -33.69 9.02
N GLY A 150 16.61 -33.43 9.61
CA GLY A 150 17.59 -34.44 10.01
C GLY A 150 17.84 -34.40 11.52
N TYR A 151 17.92 -35.55 12.17
CA TYR A 151 18.22 -35.62 13.60
C TYR A 151 19.63 -35.07 13.88
N SER A 152 19.72 -34.06 14.75
CA SER A 152 20.99 -33.39 15.13
C SER A 152 21.75 -32.71 13.97
N VAL A 153 21.05 -32.34 12.88
CA VAL A 153 21.61 -31.57 11.76
C VAL A 153 20.80 -30.29 11.57
N PRO A 154 21.43 -29.12 11.33
CA PRO A 154 20.69 -27.91 10.93
C PRO A 154 19.76 -28.21 9.75
N SER A 155 18.47 -27.90 9.89
CA SER A 155 17.44 -28.20 8.90
C SER A 155 16.49 -27.04 8.70
N GLN A 156 15.72 -27.10 7.61
CA GLN A 156 14.67 -26.13 7.29
C GLN A 156 13.28 -26.58 7.81
N GLY A 157 13.22 -27.61 8.67
CA GLY A 157 11.96 -28.09 9.22
C GLY A 157 11.68 -27.46 10.59
N GLU A 158 10.78 -26.49 10.61
CA GLU A 158 10.38 -25.77 11.82
C GLU A 158 8.86 -25.56 11.80
N TYR A 159 8.23 -25.54 12.99
CA TYR A 159 6.86 -25.09 13.13
C TYR A 159 6.81 -23.57 12.99
N THR A 160 6.06 -23.11 12.00
CA THR A 160 5.99 -21.68 11.70
C THR A 160 4.84 -21.01 12.43
N ASP A 161 5.08 -19.83 12.98
CA ASP A 161 4.03 -18.95 13.48
C ASP A 161 3.74 -17.78 12.53
N LEU A 162 2.57 -17.16 12.69
CA LEU A 162 2.10 -16.07 11.83
C LEU A 162 3.07 -14.87 11.79
N SER A 163 3.86 -14.68 12.85
CA SER A 163 4.92 -13.66 12.93
C SER A 163 6.11 -13.94 12.01
N MET A 164 6.29 -15.18 11.54
CA MET A 164 7.35 -15.57 10.60
C MET A 164 6.97 -15.27 9.15
N SER A 165 5.69 -14.99 8.88
CA SER A 165 5.20 -14.43 7.63
C SER A 165 5.31 -12.90 7.67
N SER A 166 6.44 -12.38 7.18
CA SER A 166 6.81 -10.97 7.37
C SER A 166 5.99 -9.96 6.54
N ASN A 167 5.06 -10.40 5.68
CA ASN A 167 4.26 -9.51 4.82
C ASN A 167 2.89 -10.11 4.46
N THR A 168 2.12 -10.54 5.45
CA THR A 168 0.75 -11.01 5.18
C THR A 168 -0.19 -9.80 5.06
N VAL A 169 -0.57 -9.46 3.83
CA VAL A 169 -1.74 -8.59 3.61
C VAL A 169 -2.96 -9.32 4.13
N SER A 170 -3.61 -8.74 5.14
CA SER A 170 -4.83 -9.28 5.72
C SER A 170 -6.06 -8.91 4.88
N ASP A 171 -7.16 -9.63 5.07
CA ASP A 171 -8.44 -9.26 4.46
C ASP A 171 -8.89 -7.86 4.89
N ALA A 172 -8.58 -7.46 6.13
CA ALA A 172 -8.87 -6.12 6.63
C ALA A 172 -8.08 -5.05 5.86
N ASP A 173 -6.83 -5.33 5.48
CA ASP A 173 -6.03 -4.41 4.65
C ASP A 173 -6.65 -4.23 3.26
N ILE A 174 -7.21 -5.30 2.69
CA ILE A 174 -7.92 -5.24 1.39
C ILE A 174 -9.15 -4.34 1.50
N TYR A 175 -9.99 -4.53 2.52
CA TYR A 175 -11.15 -3.66 2.74
C TYR A 175 -10.75 -2.20 2.98
N ALA A 176 -9.74 -1.97 3.83
CA ALA A 176 -9.24 -0.62 4.12
C ALA A 176 -8.69 0.06 2.86
N ALA A 177 -7.99 -0.69 1.99
CA ALA A 177 -7.49 -0.18 0.72
C ALA A 177 -8.63 0.25 -0.21
N ILE A 178 -9.68 -0.57 -0.35
CA ILE A 178 -10.87 -0.23 -1.15
C ILE A 178 -11.52 1.03 -0.59
N GLU A 179 -11.81 1.08 0.70
CA GLU A 179 -12.46 2.23 1.34
C GLU A 179 -11.64 3.51 1.20
N SER A 180 -10.30 3.42 1.21
CA SER A 180 -9.46 4.59 1.04
C SER A 180 -9.69 5.29 -0.30
N VAL A 181 -10.00 4.56 -1.38
CA VAL A 181 -10.15 5.11 -2.73
C VAL A 181 -11.59 5.09 -3.24
N ARG A 182 -12.53 4.55 -2.48
CA ARG A 182 -13.93 4.38 -2.89
C ARG A 182 -14.60 5.74 -3.16
N PRO A 183 -15.43 5.87 -4.22
CA PRO A 183 -16.25 7.06 -4.42
C PRO A 183 -17.19 7.27 -3.23
N ALA A 184 -17.38 8.53 -2.81
CA ALA A 184 -18.36 8.85 -1.78
C ALA A 184 -19.78 8.40 -2.19
N ALA A 185 -20.59 8.02 -1.20
CA ALA A 185 -21.98 7.59 -1.39
C ALA A 185 -22.17 6.41 -2.37
N SER A 186 -21.15 5.57 -2.56
CA SER A 186 -21.24 4.32 -3.33
C SER A 186 -21.34 3.08 -2.44
N ILE A 187 -21.69 1.94 -3.03
CA ILE A 187 -21.66 0.63 -2.39
C ILE A 187 -20.66 -0.24 -3.17
N VAL A 188 -19.61 -0.73 -2.51
CA VAL A 188 -18.64 -1.64 -3.14
C VAL A 188 -18.76 -3.01 -2.49
N TRP A 189 -19.49 -3.90 -3.14
CA TRP A 189 -19.64 -5.28 -2.70
C TRP A 189 -18.34 -6.03 -2.98
N THR A 190 -17.70 -6.54 -1.94
CA THR A 190 -16.38 -7.16 -2.09
C THR A 190 -16.42 -8.64 -1.76
N ARG A 191 -15.84 -9.45 -2.63
CA ARG A 191 -15.51 -10.86 -2.38
C ARG A 191 -14.00 -11.02 -2.43
N ILE A 192 -13.42 -11.64 -1.40
CA ILE A 192 -11.99 -11.95 -1.36
C ILE A 192 -11.78 -13.42 -1.75
N SER A 193 -10.86 -13.66 -2.68
CA SER A 193 -10.45 -14.99 -3.13
C SER A 193 -8.95 -15.21 -2.93
N SER A 194 -8.52 -16.47 -2.92
CA SER A 194 -7.13 -16.87 -3.11
C SER A 194 -6.88 -17.20 -4.58
#